data_AF-N1ZS78-F1
#
_entry.id   AF-N1ZS78-F1
#
_cell.length_a   1.000
_cell.length_b   1.000
_cell.length_c   1.000
_cell.angle_alpha   90.00
_cell.angle_beta   90.00
_cell.angle_gamma   90.00
#
_symmetry.space_group_name_H-M   'P 1'
#
loop_
_entity.id
_entity.type
_entity.pdbx_description
1 polymer ?
#
loop_
_entity_poly.entity_id
_entity_poly.type
_entity_poly.pdbx_seq_one_letter_code
_entity_poly.pdbx_strand_id
1 'polypeptide(L)' 'MDDFTEIGRKQWSSLSNGNEYISANELTDLAALGDVIDMNDVNEIYIPLVKFLHLFAQHKKMLSQLQSHFIGVDE' A
#
# COMPACT_ATOMS: atom_id res chain seq x y z
N MET A 1 -4.56 4.61 25.95
CA MET A 1 -3.27 4.22 25.36
C MET A 1 -3.52 4.32 23.88
N ASP A 2 -2.95 5.32 23.21
CA ASP A 2 -3.30 5.55 21.80
C ASP A 2 -2.79 4.38 20.96
N ASP A 3 -3.71 3.64 20.33
CA ASP A 3 -3.45 2.45 19.49
C ASP A 3 -2.87 2.83 18.10
N PHE A 4 -2.35 4.04 17.95
CA PHE A 4 -1.83 4.57 16.69
C PHE A 4 -0.32 4.78 16.76
N THR A 5 0.37 4.43 15.69
CA THR A 5 1.79 4.72 15.52
C THR A 5 1.94 6.05 14.78
N GLU A 6 2.54 7.04 15.44
CA GLU A 6 2.93 8.28 14.79
C GLU A 6 4.21 8.07 13.97
N ILE A 7 4.22 8.58 12.74
CA ILE A 7 5.37 8.50 11.84
C ILE A 7 5.58 9.84 11.14
N GLY A 8 6.81 10.34 11.17
CA GLY A 8 7.16 11.60 10.55
C GLY A 8 7.21 11.48 9.02
N ARG A 9 6.86 12.56 8.30
CA ARG A 9 6.82 12.59 6.82
C ARG A 9 8.09 12.07 6.14
N LYS A 10 9.27 12.50 6.60
CA LYS A 10 10.56 12.04 6.06
C LYS A 10 10.78 10.55 6.27
N GLN A 11 10.38 10.04 7.43
CA GLN A 11 10.48 8.62 7.76
C GLN A 11 9.52 7.81 6.89
N TRP A 12 8.28 8.27 6.73
CA TRP A 12 7.28 7.65 5.86
C TRP A 12 7.74 7.59 4.40
N SER A 13 8.22 8.72 3.86
CA SER A 13 8.73 8.82 2.48
C SER A 13 9.87 7.84 2.21
N SER A 14 10.76 7.60 3.18
CA SER A 14 11.87 6.65 3.01
C SER A 14 11.44 5.19 2.78
N LEU A 15 10.19 4.84 3.14
CA LEU A 15 9.62 3.50 2.96
C LEU A 15 9.19 3.22 1.51
N SER A 16 9.14 4.25 0.65
CA SER A 16 8.85 4.13 -0.78
C SER A 16 9.94 3.39 -1.56
N ASN A 17 11.18 3.32 -1.04
CA ASN A 17 12.32 2.76 -1.77
C ASN A 17 12.11 1.27 -2.10
N GLY A 18 12.38 0.92 -3.37
CA GLY A 18 12.73 -0.43 -3.79
C GLY A 18 11.62 -1.34 -4.35
N ASN A 19 10.49 -0.84 -4.85
CA ASN A 19 9.61 -1.67 -5.69
C ASN A 19 8.64 -0.86 -6.58
N GLU A 20 8.50 -1.32 -7.83
CA GLU A 20 7.55 -0.83 -8.84
C GLU A 20 6.13 -1.38 -8.61
N TYR A 21 5.53 -1.19 -7.43
CA TYR A 21 4.14 -1.65 -7.21
C TYR A 21 3.12 -0.83 -7.99
N ILE A 22 3.41 0.47 -8.14
CA ILE A 22 2.65 1.43 -8.93
C ILE A 22 3.57 2.61 -9.23
N SER A 23 3.53 3.13 -10.45
CA SER A 23 4.26 4.33 -10.84
C SER A 23 3.50 5.60 -10.43
N ALA A 24 4.22 6.71 -10.28
CA ALA A 24 3.59 8.01 -10.00
C ALA A 24 2.57 8.41 -11.08
N ASN A 25 2.82 8.03 -12.33
CA ASN A 25 1.91 8.28 -13.45
C ASN A 25 0.61 7.50 -13.31
N GLU A 26 0.66 6.21 -12.96
CA GLU A 26 -0.54 5.39 -12.73
C GLU A 26 -1.38 5.91 -11.55
N LEU A 27 -0.75 6.42 -10.49
CA LEU A 27 -1.45 7.08 -9.38
C LEU A 27 -2.15 8.37 -9.80
N THR A 28 -1.55 9.11 -10.73
CA THR A 28 -2.14 10.35 -11.27
C THR A 28 -3.32 10.03 -12.18
N ASP A 29 -3.26 8.94 -12.94
CA ASP A 29 -4.38 8.47 -13.77
C ASP A 29 -5.55 7.91 -12.92
N LEU A 30 -5.26 7.40 -11.72
CA LEU A 30 -6.25 7.00 -10.72
C LEU A 30 -6.91 8.19 -10.00
N ALA A 31 -6.25 9.35 -10.01
CA ALA A 31 -6.84 10.58 -9.50
C ALA A 31 -8.04 10.96 -10.37
N ALA A 32 -9.22 11.07 -9.78
CA ALA A 32 -10.41 11.44 -10.52
C ALA A 32 -10.25 12.84 -11.17
N LEU A 33 -10.90 13.03 -12.33
CA LEU A 33 -10.96 14.32 -13.03
C LEU A 33 -11.36 15.45 -12.06
N GLY A 34 -10.39 16.28 -11.68
CA GLY A 34 -10.61 17.47 -10.86
C GLY A 34 -9.70 17.60 -9.64
N ASP A 35 -8.95 16.54 -9.28
CA ASP A 35 -8.04 16.61 -8.14
C ASP A 35 -6.63 17.06 -8.56
N VAL A 36 -6.11 18.12 -7.93
CA VAL A 36 -4.73 18.56 -8.14
C VAL A 36 -3.84 17.69 -7.27
N ILE A 37 -3.36 16.60 -7.83
CA ILE A 37 -2.39 15.75 -7.17
C ILE A 37 -0.99 16.37 -7.32
N ASP A 38 -0.36 16.71 -6.19
CA ASP A 38 1.05 17.08 -6.16
C ASP A 38 1.91 15.81 -6.30
N MET A 39 2.75 15.78 -7.33
CA MET A 39 3.69 14.67 -7.56
C MET A 39 4.67 14.46 -6.39
N ASN A 40 4.95 15.48 -5.59
CA ASN A 40 5.73 15.31 -4.36
C ASN A 40 4.95 14.48 -3.35
N ASP A 41 3.65 14.72 -3.19
CA ASP A 41 2.81 13.92 -2.29
C ASP A 41 2.64 12.49 -2.81
N VAL A 42 2.55 12.29 -4.14
CA VAL A 42 2.54 10.96 -4.77
C VAL A 42 3.74 10.15 -4.32
N ASN A 43 4.93 10.72 -4.48
CA ASN A 43 6.18 10.04 -4.18
C ASN A 43 6.40 9.85 -2.67
N GLU A 44 6.08 10.87 -1.87
CA GLU A 44 6.39 10.85 -0.44
C GLU A 44 5.32 10.20 0.44
N ILE A 45 4.05 10.22 0.04
CA ILE A 45 2.91 9.83 0.88
C ILE A 45 2.17 8.64 0.29
N TYR A 46 1.74 8.74 -0.97
CA TYR A 46 0.82 7.76 -1.56
C TYR A 46 1.53 6.46 -1.97
N ILE A 47 2.74 6.51 -2.53
CA ILE A 47 3.50 5.30 -2.87
C ILE A 47 3.78 4.43 -1.62
N PRO A 48 4.32 4.96 -0.49
CA PRO A 48 4.48 4.16 0.72
C PRO A 48 3.15 3.60 1.26
N LEU A 49 2.05 4.36 1.14
CA LEU A 49 0.73 3.92 1.59
C LEU A 49 0.20 2.75 0.77
N VAL A 50 0.28 2.83 -0.56
CA VAL A 50 -0.13 1.74 -1.44
C VAL A 50 0.69 0.49 -1.14
N LYS A 51 2.01 0.62 -0.99
CA LYS A 51 2.89 -0.48 -0.58
C LYS A 51 2.46 -1.09 0.75
N PHE A 52 2.13 -0.27 1.75
CA PHE A 52 1.63 -0.73 3.04
C PHE A 52 0.34 -1.53 2.87
N LEU A 53 -0.64 -1.02 2.13
CA LEU A 53 -1.90 -1.73 1.86
C LEU A 53 -1.69 -3.04 1.09
N HIS A 54 -0.74 -3.09 0.15
CA HIS A 54 -0.36 -4.32 -0.54
C HIS A 54 0.15 -5.38 0.43
N LEU A 55 0.95 -5.00 1.44
CA LEU A 55 1.39 -5.94 2.47
C LEU A 55 0.18 -6.54 3.19
N PHE A 56 -0.80 -5.74 3.63
CA PHE A 56 -2.01 -6.29 4.26
C PHE A 56 -2.80 -7.22 3.34
N ALA A 57 -2.98 -6.83 2.08
CA ALA A 57 -3.71 -7.64 1.10
C ALA A 57 -3.02 -8.99 0.86
N GLN A 58 -1.70 -9.00 0.72
CA GLN A 58 -0.90 -10.22 0.54
C GLN A 58 -1.01 -11.15 1.75
N HIS A 59 -0.84 -10.62 2.97
CA HIS A 59 -0.94 -11.42 4.19
C HIS A 59 -2.35 -11.99 4.39
N LYS A 60 -3.39 -11.19 4.11
CA LYS A 60 -4.78 -11.67 4.16
C LYS A 60 -5.03 -12.79 3.15
N LYS A 61 -4.52 -12.66 1.92
CA LYS A 61 -4.61 -13.70 0.89
C LYS A 61 -3.89 -14.97 1.31
N MET A 62 -2.66 -14.85 1.82
CA MET A 62 -1.87 -15.98 2.31
C MET A 62 -2.57 -16.69 3.47
N LEU A 63 -3.11 -15.94 4.44
CA LEU A 63 -3.87 -16.50 5.55
C LEU A 63 -5.11 -17.26 5.05
N SER A 64 -5.86 -16.68 4.12
CA SER A 64 -7.03 -17.34 3.53
C SER A 64 -6.64 -18.63 2.81
N GLN A 65 -5.51 -18.65 2.09
CA GLN A 65 -5.02 -19.86 1.41
C GLN A 65 -4.64 -20.95 2.42
N LEU A 66 -3.91 -20.60 3.48
CA LEU A 66 -3.57 -21.55 4.54
C LEU A 66 -4.81 -22.11 5.25
N GLN A 67 -5.83 -21.27 5.46
CA GLN A 67 -7.11 -21.70 6.02
C GLN A 67 -7.83 -22.67 5.08
N SER A 68 -7.96 -22.35 3.79
CA SER A 68 -8.57 -23.23 2.77
C SER A 68 -7.85 -24.57 2.67
N HIS A 69 -6.52 -24.55 2.66
CA HIS A 69 -5.69 -25.74 2.63
C HIS A 69 -5.93 -26.63 3.86
N PHE A 70 -5.99 -26.02 5.05
CA PHE A 70 -6.22 -26.76 6.29
C PHE A 70 -7.58 -27.46 6.33
N ILE A 71 -8.63 -26.84 5.77
CA ILE A 71 -9.98 -27.43 5.72
C ILE A 71 -10.23 -28.31 4.47
N GLY A 72 -9.22 -28.48 3.61
CA GLY A 72 -9.32 -29.32 2.41
C GLY A 72 -10.25 -28.78 1.33
N VAL A 73 -10.44 -27.46 1.26
CA VAL A 73 -11.23 -26.79 0.19
C VAL A 73 -10.38 -26.53 -1.06
N ASP A 74 -9.08 -26.82 -1.00
CA ASP A 74 -8.17 -26.82 -2.16
C ASP A 74 -8.18 -28.20 -2.87
N GLU A 75 -9.30 -28.56 -3.51
CA GLU A 75 -9.39 -29.54 -4.62
C GLU A 75 -10.24 -29.00 -5.77
#